data_AF-A0A927R8U7-F1
#
_entry.id   AF-A0A927R8U7-F1
#
_cell.length_a   1.000
_cell.length_b   1.000
_cell.length_c   1.000
_cell.angle_alpha   90.00
_cell.angle_beta   90.00
_cell.angle_gamma   90.00
#
_symmetry.space_group_name_H-M   'P 1'
#
loop_
_entity.id
_entity.type
_entity.pdbx_description
1 polymer ?
#
loop_
_entity_poly.entity_id
_entity_poly.type
_entity_poly.pdbx_seq_one_letter_code
_entity_poly.pdbx_strand_id
1 'polypeptide(L)'
;MLTVWPWTAEMLDQWTAEVRPLLAIDGNPALWPSERADRIGLQQINSRLSTYRDALGLGPGLDFHSLRRSYVTHLIEDGWDPLFVQQQVGHEHSSTTAIYTCVSSDFRTRTLRRALDQTLHHALQPTGGIS
;
A
#
# COMPACT_ATOMS: atom_id res chain seq x y z
N MET A 1 -2.15 0.21 3.68
CA MET A 1 -1.44 -0.43 2.55
C MET A 1 -0.20 0.35 2.10
N LEU A 2 -0.18 1.68 2.24
CA LEU A 2 0.78 2.62 1.62
C LEU A 2 2.00 3.04 2.46
N THR A 3 2.17 2.49 3.65
CA THR A 3 3.00 3.14 4.69
C THR A 3 4.30 2.42 5.01
N VAL A 4 4.57 1.29 4.36
CA VAL A 4 5.81 0.53 4.61
C VAL A 4 6.99 1.20 3.91
N TRP A 5 6.78 1.68 2.68
CA TRP A 5 7.83 2.30 1.90
C TRP A 5 7.62 3.79 1.72
N PRO A 6 8.60 4.63 2.09
CA PRO A 6 8.49 6.09 1.96
C PRO A 6 8.13 6.56 0.56
N TRP A 7 8.68 5.91 -0.48
CA TRP A 7 8.45 6.25 -1.88
C TRP A 7 6.98 6.08 -2.33
N THR A 8 6.16 5.31 -1.59
CA THR A 8 4.77 5.07 -2.00
C THR A 8 3.92 6.34 -1.94
N ALA A 9 4.19 7.21 -0.96
CA ALA A 9 3.51 8.50 -0.84
C ALA A 9 3.92 9.44 -1.98
N GLU A 10 5.21 9.50 -2.28
CA GLU A 10 5.76 10.29 -3.39
C GLU A 10 5.19 9.85 -4.75
N MET A 11 5.10 8.53 -4.98
CA MET A 11 4.51 7.99 -6.20
C MET A 11 3.00 8.29 -6.32
N LEU A 12 2.26 8.26 -5.22
CA LEU A 12 0.85 8.66 -5.26
C LEU A 12 0.69 10.15 -5.52
N ASP A 13 1.52 10.98 -4.89
CA ASP A 13 1.49 12.43 -5.10
C ASP A 13 1.74 12.74 -6.57
N GLN A 14 2.82 12.18 -7.15
CA GLN A 14 3.13 12.30 -8.56
C GLN A 14 1.99 11.79 -9.45
N TRP A 15 1.43 10.61 -9.16
CA TRP A 15 0.29 10.07 -9.90
C TRP A 15 -0.89 11.04 -9.88
N THR A 16 -1.24 11.57 -8.72
CA THR A 16 -2.41 12.45 -8.57
C THR A 16 -2.22 13.84 -9.18
N ALA A 17 -1.00 14.38 -9.14
CA ALA A 17 -0.68 15.71 -9.62
C ALA A 17 -0.36 15.75 -11.12
N GLU A 18 0.35 14.75 -11.65
CA GLU A 18 0.90 14.80 -13.01
C GLU A 18 0.17 13.88 -13.97
N VAL A 19 -0.15 12.65 -13.57
CA VAL A 19 -0.60 11.60 -14.50
C VAL A 19 -2.12 11.49 -14.54
N ARG A 20 -2.78 11.43 -13.38
CA ARG A 20 -4.24 11.29 -13.27
C ARG A 20 -5.00 12.39 -14.01
N PRO A 21 -4.61 13.68 -13.98
CA PRO A 21 -5.32 14.73 -14.71
C PRO A 21 -5.29 14.56 -16.23
N LEU A 22 -4.28 13.87 -16.76
CA LEU A 22 -4.17 13.59 -18.20
C LEU A 22 -5.10 12.47 -18.67
N LEU A 23 -5.57 11.64 -17.74
CA LEU A 23 -6.39 10.45 -18.01
C LEU A 23 -7.84 10.62 -17.54
N ALA A 24 -8.08 11.47 -16.54
CA ALA A 24 -9.39 11.67 -15.96
C ALA A 24 -10.24 12.63 -16.83
N ILE A 25 -11.49 12.26 -17.06
CA ILE A 25 -12.51 13.18 -17.56
C ILE A 25 -12.89 14.14 -16.42
N ASP A 26 -13.11 15.41 -16.74
CA ASP A 26 -13.55 16.44 -15.78
C ASP A 26 -14.74 15.94 -14.94
N GLY A 27 -14.61 16.05 -13.63
CA GLY A 27 -15.63 15.61 -12.66
C GLY A 27 -15.58 14.13 -12.27
N ASN A 28 -14.68 13.32 -12.82
CA ASN A 28 -14.51 11.93 -12.40
C ASN A 28 -13.75 11.82 -11.06
N PRO A 29 -14.35 11.27 -9.98
CA PRO A 29 -13.71 11.16 -8.67
C PRO A 29 -12.81 9.92 -8.51
N ALA A 30 -12.70 9.03 -9.50
CA ALA A 30 -11.94 7.79 -9.39
C ALA A 30 -10.44 8.04 -9.31
N LEU A 31 -9.75 7.43 -8.34
CA LEU A 31 -8.29 7.52 -8.23
C LEU A 31 -7.58 6.86 -9.43
N TRP A 32 -8.20 5.84 -10.01
CA TRP A 32 -7.76 5.17 -11.24
C TRP A 32 -8.88 5.24 -12.30
N PRO A 33 -8.93 6.32 -13.09
CA PRO A 33 -9.90 6.46 -14.18
C PRO A 33 -9.62 5.42 -15.28
N SER A 34 -10.64 5.10 -16.06
CA SER A 34 -10.49 4.32 -17.30
C SER A 34 -10.78 5.23 -18.49
N GLU A 35 -10.09 5.01 -19.61
CA GLU A 35 -10.36 5.74 -20.85
C GLU A 35 -11.79 5.52 -21.37
N ARG A 36 -12.41 4.39 -21.04
CA ARG A 36 -13.70 3.94 -21.57
C ARG A 36 -14.82 3.88 -20.53
N ALA A 37 -14.52 4.11 -19.25
CA ALA A 37 -15.47 3.96 -18.15
C ALA A 37 -15.08 4.84 -16.95
N ASP A 38 -15.98 5.03 -15.99
CA ASP A 38 -15.73 5.87 -14.82
C ASP A 38 -14.53 5.42 -13.97
N ARG A 39 -14.21 4.12 -13.95
CA ARG A 39 -13.01 3.60 -13.28
C ARG A 39 -12.52 2.31 -13.91
N ILE A 40 -11.25 2.00 -13.67
CA ILE A 40 -10.67 0.73 -14.08
C ILE A 40 -11.35 -0.46 -13.38
N GLY A 41 -11.65 -1.51 -14.15
CA GLY A 41 -12.23 -2.75 -13.62
C GLY A 41 -11.17 -3.78 -13.24
N LEU A 42 -11.45 -4.62 -12.23
CA LEU A 42 -10.53 -5.66 -11.77
C LEU A 42 -10.16 -6.67 -12.86
N GLN A 43 -11.11 -7.06 -13.71
CA GLN A 43 -10.84 -7.94 -14.84
C GLN A 43 -9.85 -7.33 -15.83
N GLN A 44 -9.92 -6.01 -16.05
CA GLN A 44 -9.01 -5.31 -16.94
C GLN A 44 -7.60 -5.29 -16.35
N ILE A 45 -7.48 -5.06 -15.04
CA ILE A 45 -6.21 -5.13 -14.32
C ILE A 45 -5.60 -6.55 -14.43
N ASN A 46 -6.40 -7.60 -14.20
CA ASN A 46 -5.96 -9.00 -14.37
C ASN A 46 -5.49 -9.32 -15.80
N SER A 47 -6.23 -8.86 -16.80
CA SER A 47 -5.88 -9.05 -18.21
C SER A 47 -4.58 -8.32 -18.59
N ARG A 48 -4.39 -7.09 -18.12
CA ARG A 48 -3.16 -6.31 -18.34
C ARG A 48 -1.96 -6.99 -17.67
N LEU A 49 -2.10 -7.46 -16.43
CA LEU A 49 -1.04 -8.23 -15.76
C LEU A 49 -0.68 -9.48 -16.56
N SER A 50 -1.68 -10.24 -17.02
CA SER A 50 -1.45 -11.45 -17.84
C SER A 50 -0.71 -11.11 -19.14
N THR A 51 -1.08 -10.01 -19.80
CA THR A 51 -0.42 -9.53 -21.02
C THR A 51 1.05 -9.20 -20.76
N TYR A 52 1.36 -8.49 -19.68
CA TYR A 52 2.74 -8.16 -19.33
C TYR A 52 3.56 -9.39 -18.92
N ARG A 53 2.95 -10.31 -18.16
CA ARG A 53 3.55 -11.59 -17.80
C ARG A 53 3.97 -12.35 -19.06
N ASP A 54 3.07 -12.48 -20.02
CA ASP A 54 3.33 -13.22 -21.25
C ASP A 54 4.40 -12.51 -22.11
N ALA A 55 4.33 -11.17 -22.22
CA ALA A 55 5.32 -10.37 -22.96
C ALA A 55 6.73 -10.43 -22.36
N LEU A 56 6.84 -10.60 -21.04
CA LEU A 56 8.11 -10.71 -20.31
C LEU A 56 8.58 -12.17 -20.15
N GLY A 57 7.84 -13.16 -20.67
CA GLY A 57 8.18 -14.58 -20.53
C GLY A 57 8.10 -15.10 -19.09
N LEU A 58 7.28 -14.49 -18.25
CA LEU A 58 7.09 -14.88 -16.85
C LEU A 58 6.16 -16.09 -16.75
N GLY A 59 6.33 -16.91 -15.70
CA GLY A 59 5.58 -18.15 -15.52
C GLY A 59 4.06 -17.92 -15.37
N PRO A 60 3.21 -18.83 -15.89
CA PRO A 60 1.76 -18.64 -15.97
C PRO A 60 1.07 -18.55 -14.59
N GLY A 61 1.72 -19.03 -13.53
CA GLY A 61 1.24 -18.90 -12.16
C GLY A 61 1.40 -17.50 -11.56
N LEU A 62 2.11 -16.57 -12.22
CA LEU A 62 2.24 -15.20 -11.73
C LEU A 62 0.93 -14.43 -11.90
N ASP A 63 0.29 -14.16 -10.78
CA ASP A 63 -0.96 -13.41 -10.67
C ASP A 63 -0.92 -12.45 -9.46
N PHE A 64 -2.01 -11.70 -9.22
CA PHE A 64 -2.08 -10.78 -8.08
C PHE A 64 -2.05 -11.49 -6.73
N HIS A 65 -2.49 -12.75 -6.63
CA HIS A 65 -2.35 -13.53 -5.39
C HIS A 65 -0.89 -13.89 -5.11
N SER A 66 -0.14 -14.23 -6.15
CA SER A 66 1.30 -14.52 -6.07
C SER A 66 2.08 -13.26 -5.68
N LEU A 67 1.78 -12.11 -6.31
CA LEU A 67 2.38 -10.82 -5.93
C LEU A 67 2.07 -10.45 -4.47
N ARG A 68 0.82 -10.65 -4.03
CA ARG A 68 0.41 -10.43 -2.64
C ARG A 68 1.15 -11.37 -1.68
N ARG A 69 1.34 -12.64 -2.06
CA ARG A 69 2.07 -13.60 -1.24
C ARG A 69 3.54 -13.21 -1.09
N SER A 70 4.21 -12.85 -2.20
CA SER A 70 5.58 -12.33 -2.15
C SER A 70 5.67 -11.08 -1.28
N TYR A 71 4.70 -10.17 -1.36
CA TYR A 71 4.64 -8.99 -0.51
C TYR A 71 4.57 -9.35 0.98
N VAL A 72 3.65 -10.25 1.36
CA VAL A 72 3.51 -10.71 2.75
C VAL A 72 4.78 -11.40 3.22
N THR A 73 5.32 -12.35 2.44
CA THR A 73 6.55 -13.07 2.78
C THR A 73 7.71 -12.11 2.99
N HIS A 74 7.90 -11.14 2.10
CA HIS A 74 8.97 -10.16 2.22
C HIS A 74 8.86 -9.31 3.49
N LEU A 75 7.66 -8.84 3.85
CA LEU A 75 7.47 -8.10 5.11
C LEU A 75 7.79 -8.95 6.34
N ILE A 76 7.40 -10.23 6.33
CA ILE A 76 7.70 -11.14 7.44
C ILE A 76 9.20 -11.41 7.55
N GLU A 77 9.88 -11.64 6.41
CA GLU A 77 11.33 -11.84 6.35
C GLU A 77 12.12 -10.59 6.78
N ASP A 78 11.62 -9.40 6.45
CA ASP A 78 12.17 -8.11 6.87
C ASP A 78 11.88 -7.77 8.35
N GLY A 79 11.20 -8.67 9.08
CA GLY A 79 10.97 -8.55 10.51
C GLY A 79 9.79 -7.66 10.91
N TRP A 80 8.87 -7.36 9.98
CA TRP A 80 7.64 -6.63 10.30
C TRP A 80 6.71 -7.49 11.17
N ASP A 81 5.99 -6.82 12.08
CA ASP A 81 5.04 -7.49 12.97
C ASP A 81 3.96 -8.23 12.15
N PRO A 82 3.79 -9.54 12.34
CA PRO A 82 2.84 -10.31 11.53
C PRO A 82 1.38 -9.86 11.66
N LEU A 83 0.97 -9.30 12.80
CA LEU A 83 -0.37 -8.72 12.93
C LEU A 83 -0.51 -7.47 12.06
N PHE A 84 0.48 -6.59 12.06
CA PHE A 84 0.52 -5.43 11.17
C PHE A 84 0.41 -5.85 9.70
N VAL A 85 1.18 -6.86 9.28
CA VAL A 85 1.11 -7.41 7.91
C VAL A 85 -0.28 -7.96 7.60
N GLN A 86 -0.90 -8.68 8.54
CA GLN A 86 -2.25 -9.24 8.38
C GLN A 86 -3.33 -8.16 8.23
N GLN A 87 -3.30 -7.13 9.07
CA GLN A 87 -4.20 -5.98 8.99
C GLN A 87 -4.03 -5.23 7.66
N GLN A 88 -2.79 -5.18 7.16
CA GLN A 88 -2.46 -4.49 5.93
C GLN A 88 -3.02 -5.17 4.67
N VAL A 89 -3.11 -6.50 4.65
CA VAL A 89 -3.66 -7.26 3.50
C VAL A 89 -5.15 -7.57 3.61
N GLY A 90 -5.75 -7.42 4.80
CA GLY A 90 -7.19 -7.60 5.04
C GLY A 90 -7.62 -9.03 5.34
N HIS A 91 -8.81 -9.18 5.95
CA HIS A 91 -9.34 -10.45 6.47
C HIS A 91 -9.95 -11.40 5.42
N GLU A 92 -10.06 -11.01 4.14
CA GLU A 92 -10.69 -11.85 3.10
C GLU A 92 -9.83 -13.07 2.67
N HIS A 93 -8.59 -13.18 3.13
CA HIS A 93 -7.68 -14.29 2.83
C HIS A 93 -7.55 -15.31 3.98
N SER A 94 -8.69 -15.72 4.56
CA SER A 94 -8.84 -16.79 5.57
C SER A 94 -8.26 -18.17 5.19
N SER A 95 -7.52 -18.32 4.09
CA SER A 95 -7.03 -19.62 3.60
C SER A 95 -5.66 -20.05 4.15
N THR A 96 -5.02 -19.31 5.07
CA THR A 96 -3.78 -19.78 5.74
C THR A 96 -3.59 -19.22 7.17
N THR A 97 -4.69 -19.04 7.90
CA THR A 97 -4.68 -18.36 9.22
C THR A 97 -4.46 -19.35 10.37
N ALA A 98 -3.25 -19.43 10.93
CA ALA A 98 -3.05 -20.04 12.26
C ALA A 98 -1.86 -19.55 13.10
N ILE A 99 -0.93 -18.72 12.61
CA ILE A 99 0.37 -18.55 13.33
C ILE A 99 0.57 -17.19 14.05
N TYR A 100 -0.20 -16.14 13.78
CA TYR A 100 0.28 -14.78 14.07
C TYR A 100 -0.34 -14.03 15.27
N THR A 101 -1.15 -14.70 16.09
CA THR A 101 -1.99 -14.02 17.11
C THR A 101 -1.24 -13.54 18.36
N CYS A 102 -0.01 -14.00 18.66
CA CYS A 102 0.59 -13.79 19.99
C CYS A 102 1.48 -12.53 20.15
N VAL A 103 1.84 -11.82 19.07
CA VAL A 103 2.86 -10.73 19.11
C VAL A 103 2.24 -9.31 19.07
N SER A 104 0.91 -9.26 18.96
CA SER A 104 0.06 -8.11 18.61
C SER A 104 0.00 -6.91 19.58
N SER A 105 0.37 -7.07 20.85
CA SER A 105 0.27 -5.96 21.83
C SER A 105 1.40 -4.94 21.71
N ASP A 106 2.59 -5.40 21.34
CA ASP A 106 3.81 -4.62 21.54
C ASP A 106 4.05 -3.61 20.42
N PHE A 107 3.73 -3.97 19.18
CA PHE A 107 3.87 -3.09 18.03
C PHE A 107 2.84 -1.95 18.02
N ARG A 108 1.55 -2.23 18.33
CA ARG A 108 0.51 -1.19 18.44
C ARG A 108 0.91 -0.12 19.43
N THR A 109 1.42 -0.56 20.58
CA THR A 109 1.91 0.33 21.64
C THR A 109 3.10 1.16 21.18
N ARG A 110 4.04 0.56 20.44
CA ARG A 110 5.24 1.23 19.95
C ARG A 110 4.95 2.23 18.82
N THR A 111 4.07 1.91 17.89
CA THR A 111 3.68 2.77 16.77
C THR A 111 2.86 3.96 17.24
N LEU A 112 1.90 3.75 18.16
CA LEU A 112 1.18 4.85 18.81
C LEU A 112 2.13 5.79 19.56
N ARG A 113 3.08 5.23 20.33
CA ARG A 113 4.09 6.03 21.04
C ARG A 113 4.93 6.86 20.07
N ARG A 114 5.43 6.27 18.98
CA ARG A 114 6.26 6.98 18.00
C ARG A 114 5.51 8.14 17.32
N ALA A 115 4.24 7.94 16.99
CA ALA A 115 3.41 9.00 16.40
C ALA A 115 3.11 10.12 17.41
N LEU A 116 2.83 9.77 18.67
CA LEU A 116 2.64 10.74 19.75
C LEU A 116 3.93 11.51 20.04
N ASP A 117 5.08 10.84 20.09
CA ASP A 117 6.39 11.46 20.33
C ASP A 117 6.76 12.44 19.21
N GLN A 118 6.47 12.11 17.95
CA GLN A 118 6.69 13.01 16.81
C GLN A 118 5.80 14.25 16.89
N THR A 119 4.53 14.07 17.28
CA THR A 119 3.57 15.18 17.43
C THR A 119 3.96 16.09 18.60
N LEU A 120 4.34 15.50 19.74
CA LEU A 120 4.83 16.24 20.91
C LEU A 120 6.14 16.97 20.62
N HIS A 121 7.06 16.34 19.90
CA HIS A 121 8.32 16.97 19.51
C HIS A 121 8.07 18.21 18.63
N HIS A 122 7.14 18.13 17.67
CA HIS A 122 6.74 19.26 16.84
C HIS A 122 6.01 20.37 17.62
N ALA A 123 5.25 20.03 18.65
CA ALA A 123 4.55 21.00 19.50
C ALA A 123 5.45 21.69 20.54
N LEU A 124 6.57 21.06 20.91
CA LEU A 124 7.51 21.57 21.93
C LEU A 124 8.73 22.28 21.35
N GLN A 125 8.91 22.31 20.03
CA GLN A 125 9.89 23.21 19.41
C GLN A 125 9.33 24.63 19.47
N PRO A 126 9.93 25.57 20.23
CA PRO A 126 9.52 26.95 20.17
C PRO A 126 9.78 27.43 18.74
N THR A 127 8.79 28.08 18.12
CA THR A 127 9.02 28.98 17.00
C THR A 127 9.98 30.08 17.48
N GLY A 128 11.27 29.77 17.46
CA GLY A 128 12.37 30.68 17.71
C GLY A 128 12.37 31.67 16.58
N GLY A 129 11.87 32.87 16.85
CA GLY A 129 11.73 33.93 15.88
C GLY A 129 13.04 34.62 15.52
N ILE A 130 12.83 35.80 14.93
CA ILE A 130 13.80 36.83 14.55
C ILE A 130 14.47 36.47 13.20
N SER A 131 14.42 37.28 12.15
CA SER A 131 14.39 38.75 12.08
C SER A 131 13.82 39.26 10.77
#